data_AF-A0A091HD80-F1
#
_entry.id   AF-A0A091HD80-F1
#
_cell.length_a   1.000
_cell.length_b   1.000
_cell.length_c   1.000
_cell.angle_alpha   90.00
_cell.angle_beta   90.00
_cell.angle_gamma   90.00
#
_symmetry.space_group_name_H-M   'P 1'
#
loop_
_entity.id
_entity.type
_entity.pdbx_description
1 polymer ?
#
loop_
_entity_poly.entity_id
_entity_poly.type
_entity_poly.pdbx_seq_one_letter_code
_entity_poly.pdbx_strand_id
1 'polypeptide(L)'
;VLSIRGIQEEDPPDAQLMRLDNMLLAEGVSGPEKRGRGGPMAVAATSGGCPNDNSIEHSDYRAKLSQIRQIYHSELEKYEQACSEFTTHVMNLLREQSRTRPISPKEIERMVNIIHGKFSTIQMQLKQSTCEAVMILRSRFLDARRKRRNFSKQATEVLNEYFYSHLSNPYPSEEAKEELAKKGGITVSQV
;
A
#
# COMPACT_ATOMS: atom_id res chain seq x y z
N VAL A 1 -18.80 -6.12 -46.82
CA VAL A 1 -19.33 -5.01 -46.00
C VAL A 1 -18.63 -5.06 -44.65
N LEU A 2 -17.56 -4.28 -44.47
CA LEU A 2 -16.77 -4.24 -43.24
C LEU A 2 -17.44 -3.27 -42.27
N SER A 3 -17.91 -3.81 -41.15
CA SER A 3 -18.69 -3.09 -40.15
C SER A 3 -17.81 -2.03 -39.46
N ILE A 4 -18.09 -0.77 -39.79
CA ILE A 4 -17.64 0.41 -39.06
C ILE A 4 -18.39 0.40 -37.73
N ARG A 5 -17.72 0.00 -36.65
CA ARG A 5 -18.25 0.19 -35.30
C ARG A 5 -17.33 1.16 -34.58
N GLY A 6 -17.86 2.37 -34.37
CA GLY A 6 -17.24 3.42 -33.58
C GLY A 6 -17.03 2.99 -32.13
N ILE A 7 -16.16 3.69 -31.42
CA ILE A 7 -16.52 4.87 -30.64
C ILE A 7 -15.19 5.56 -30.30
N GLN A 8 -15.16 6.87 -30.55
CA GLN A 8 -14.15 7.78 -30.06
C GLN A 8 -14.61 8.17 -28.66
N GLU A 9 -14.17 7.45 -27.65
CA GLU A 9 -14.18 7.92 -26.27
C GLU A 9 -12.74 7.86 -25.81
N GLU A 10 -12.10 9.03 -25.74
CA GLU A 10 -10.90 9.21 -24.95
C GLU A 10 -11.35 9.03 -23.50
N ASP A 11 -11.25 7.79 -23.01
CA ASP A 11 -11.61 7.45 -21.64
C ASP A 11 -10.87 8.39 -20.67
N PRO A 12 -11.55 8.94 -19.64
CA PRO A 12 -10.90 9.73 -18.62
C PRO A 12 -9.73 8.94 -18.00
N PRO A 13 -8.66 9.62 -17.53
CA PRO A 13 -7.52 8.92 -16.94
C PRO A 13 -8.02 7.95 -15.87
N ASP A 14 -7.65 6.68 -16.04
CA ASP A 14 -8.25 5.57 -15.31
C ASP A 14 -8.15 5.83 -13.79
N ALA A 15 -9.30 6.13 -13.17
CA ALA A 15 -9.37 6.53 -11.76
C ALA A 15 -8.77 5.44 -10.84
N GLN A 16 -8.82 4.18 -11.29
CA GLN A 16 -8.19 3.06 -10.61
C GLN A 16 -6.66 3.15 -10.68
N LEU A 17 -6.10 3.53 -11.82
CA LEU A 17 -4.66 3.70 -11.99
C LEU A 17 -4.12 4.81 -11.07
N MET A 18 -4.80 5.96 -11.02
CA MET A 18 -4.43 7.06 -10.11
C MET A 18 -4.50 6.65 -8.64
N ARG A 19 -5.51 5.85 -8.27
CA ARG A 19 -5.62 5.32 -6.90
C ARG A 19 -4.44 4.40 -6.56
N LEU A 20 -4.06 3.51 -7.47
CA LEU A 20 -2.91 2.62 -7.30
C LEU A 20 -1.60 3.41 -7.18
N ASP A 21 -1.41 4.44 -8.01
CA ASP A 21 -0.24 5.31 -7.94
C ASP A 21 -0.12 6.01 -6.59
N ASN A 22 -1.22 6.59 -6.11
CA ASN A 22 -1.25 7.21 -4.78
C ASN A 22 -0.95 6.20 -3.67
N MET A 23 -1.42 4.95 -3.79
CA MET A 23 -1.13 3.90 -2.83
C MET A 23 0.35 3.52 -2.81
N LEU A 24 0.95 3.31 -3.98
CA LEU A 24 2.38 2.98 -4.08
C LEU A 24 3.26 4.15 -3.63
N LEU A 25 2.88 5.39 -3.92
CA LEU A 25 3.57 6.59 -3.42
C LEU A 25 3.54 6.68 -1.89
N ALA A 26 2.39 6.43 -1.27
CA ALA A 26 2.24 6.48 0.19
C ALA A 26 3.13 5.44 0.90
N GLU A 27 3.31 4.27 0.28
CA GLU A 27 4.17 3.19 0.79
C GLU A 27 5.65 3.37 0.38
N GLY A 28 5.97 4.44 -0.35
CA GLY A 28 7.29 4.76 -0.87
C GLY A 28 7.81 3.75 -1.90
N VAL A 29 6.90 3.04 -2.57
CA VAL A 29 7.19 2.05 -3.61
C VAL A 29 7.31 2.69 -4.99
N SER A 30 6.49 3.70 -5.28
CA SER A 30 6.62 4.54 -6.47
C SER A 30 7.06 5.95 -6.04
N GLY A 31 7.93 6.60 -6.82
CA GLY A 31 8.44 7.95 -6.54
C GLY A 31 9.95 8.03 -6.74
N PRO A 32 10.51 9.23 -7.02
CA PRO A 32 11.95 9.39 -7.13
C PRO A 32 12.56 8.94 -5.80
N GLU A 33 13.42 7.92 -5.83
CA GLU A 33 14.18 7.52 -4.66
C GLU A 33 14.79 8.79 -4.07
N LYS A 34 14.36 9.17 -2.87
CA LYS A 34 15.12 10.14 -2.06
C LYS A 34 16.40 9.45 -1.65
N ARG A 35 17.35 9.39 -2.59
CA ARG A 35 18.75 9.09 -2.38
C ARG A 35 19.27 10.18 -1.43
N GLY A 36 19.30 9.85 -0.14
CA GLY A 36 19.94 10.64 0.90
C GLY A 36 19.12 11.82 1.43
N ARG A 37 18.22 11.56 2.38
CA ARG A 37 18.11 12.44 3.56
C ARG A 37 17.48 11.69 4.71
N GLY A 38 18.32 11.27 5.66
CA GLY A 38 17.86 10.91 6.99
C GLY A 38 17.07 12.09 7.57
N GLY A 39 15.77 11.89 7.76
CA GLY A 39 14.90 12.74 8.56
C GLY A 39 14.26 11.84 9.62
N PRO A 40 14.13 12.29 10.88
CA PRO A 40 13.93 11.39 12.00
C PRO A 40 12.55 10.74 11.92
N MET A 41 12.49 9.41 12.00
CA MET A 41 11.30 8.77 12.52
C MET A 41 11.13 9.28 13.95
N ALA A 42 10.05 9.99 14.22
CA ALA A 42 9.63 10.32 15.58
C ALA A 42 9.34 9.01 16.33
N VAL A 43 10.36 8.51 17.01
CA VAL A 43 10.24 7.46 18.01
C VAL A 43 9.66 8.11 19.27
N ALA A 44 8.34 8.04 19.42
CA ALA A 44 7.72 8.25 20.71
C ALA A 44 8.22 7.16 21.66
N ALA A 45 9.14 7.54 22.55
CA ALA A 45 9.66 6.68 23.60
C ALA A 45 8.56 6.43 24.64
N THR A 46 8.06 5.21 24.69
CA THR A 46 7.37 4.68 25.88
C THR A 46 8.14 3.46 26.37
N SER A 47 8.63 3.61 27.59
CA SER A 47 9.42 2.68 28.41
C SER A 47 8.79 1.31 28.62
N GLY A 48 9.64 0.27 28.64
CA GLY A 48 9.39 -0.98 29.35
C GLY A 48 9.04 -2.19 28.49
N GLY A 49 10.03 -2.78 27.82
CA GLY A 49 9.91 -4.10 27.18
C GLY A 49 11.21 -4.49 26.50
N CYS A 50 11.65 -5.74 26.67
CA CYS A 50 12.91 -6.27 26.14
C CYS A 50 13.14 -5.86 24.66
N PRO A 51 14.28 -5.23 24.28
CA PRO A 51 14.38 -4.51 23.00
C PRO A 51 14.65 -5.39 21.77
N ASN A 52 15.08 -6.64 21.96
CA ASN A 52 15.69 -7.42 20.87
C ASN A 52 14.67 -8.05 19.90
N ASP A 53 13.50 -8.48 20.39
CA ASP A 53 12.54 -9.25 19.57
C ASP A 53 11.82 -8.37 18.54
N ASN A 54 11.35 -7.20 18.97
CA ASN A 54 10.69 -6.22 18.10
C ASN A 54 11.64 -5.58 17.06
N SER A 55 12.95 -5.50 17.36
CA SER A 55 13.93 -4.89 16.45
C SER A 55 14.19 -5.78 15.23
N ILE A 56 14.19 -7.10 15.41
CA ILE A 56 14.42 -8.07 14.34
C ILE A 56 13.19 -8.11 13.42
N GLU A 57 11.98 -8.15 13.96
CA GLU A 57 10.74 -8.13 13.14
C GLU A 57 10.59 -6.84 12.32
N HIS A 58 10.99 -5.70 12.87
CA HIS A 58 11.01 -4.43 12.13
C HIS A 58 12.08 -4.41 11.04
N SER A 59 13.22 -5.06 11.26
CA SER A 59 14.25 -5.25 10.25
C SER A 59 13.73 -6.10 9.09
N ASP A 60 13.08 -7.22 9.39
CA ASP A 60 12.53 -8.14 8.39
C ASP A 60 11.40 -7.50 7.57
N TYR A 61 10.51 -6.74 8.22
CA TYR A 61 9.48 -5.97 7.51
C TYR A 61 10.12 -4.98 6.52
N ARG A 62 11.13 -4.21 6.96
CA ARG A 62 11.82 -3.24 6.08
C ARG A 62 12.54 -3.93 4.93
N ALA A 63 13.22 -5.05 5.20
CA ALA A 63 13.91 -5.83 4.17
C ALA A 63 12.92 -6.35 3.12
N LYS A 64 11.79 -6.92 3.55
CA LYS A 64 10.74 -7.41 2.64
C LYS A 64 10.06 -6.29 1.85
N LEU A 65 9.82 -5.14 2.47
CA LEU A 65 9.30 -3.96 1.77
C LEU A 65 10.29 -3.49 0.70
N SER A 66 11.60 -3.44 1.03
CA SER A 66 12.65 -3.11 0.06
C SER A 66 12.68 -4.10 -1.10
N GLN A 67 12.48 -5.39 -0.85
CA GLN A 67 12.40 -6.41 -1.89
C GLN A 67 11.20 -6.17 -2.83
N ILE A 68 10.02 -5.86 -2.28
CA ILE A 68 8.83 -5.52 -3.10
C ILE A 68 9.11 -4.32 -3.99
N ARG A 69 9.78 -3.28 -3.47
CA ARG A 69 10.18 -2.09 -4.25
C ARG A 69 11.11 -2.45 -5.40
N GLN A 70 12.14 -3.25 -5.12
CA GLN A 70 13.10 -3.64 -6.14
C GLN A 70 12.44 -4.45 -7.26
N ILE A 71 11.55 -5.39 -6.92
CA ILE A 71 10.81 -6.18 -7.91
C ILE A 71 9.93 -5.25 -8.76
N TYR A 72 9.17 -4.36 -8.13
CA TYR A 72 8.31 -3.41 -8.84
C TYR A 72 9.09 -2.57 -9.86
N HIS A 73 10.22 -1.98 -9.45
CA HIS A 73 11.03 -1.16 -10.35
C HIS A 73 11.67 -1.98 -11.48
N SER A 74 12.18 -3.18 -11.18
CA SER A 74 12.76 -4.06 -12.20
C SER A 74 11.73 -4.51 -13.24
N GLU A 75 10.52 -4.88 -12.80
CA GLU A 75 9.45 -5.27 -13.71
C GLU A 75 8.90 -4.08 -14.50
N LEU A 76 8.81 -2.89 -13.88
CA LEU A 76 8.40 -1.67 -14.56
C LEU A 76 9.38 -1.29 -15.68
N GLU A 77 10.68 -1.35 -15.42
CA GLU A 77 11.72 -1.06 -16.42
C GLU A 77 11.64 -2.02 -17.61
N LYS A 78 11.52 -3.32 -17.36
CA LYS A 78 11.35 -4.33 -18.43
C LYS A 78 10.10 -4.06 -19.26
N TYR A 79 9.01 -3.69 -18.60
CA TYR A 79 7.75 -3.38 -19.23
C TYR A 79 7.84 -2.10 -20.10
N GLU A 80 8.48 -1.04 -19.59
CA GLU A 80 8.70 0.21 -20.33
C GLU A 80 9.59 -0.02 -21.56
N GLN A 81 10.64 -0.81 -21.41
CA GLN A 81 11.52 -1.21 -22.51
C GLN A 81 10.74 -1.99 -23.58
N ALA A 82 9.95 -3.00 -23.19
CA ALA A 82 9.12 -3.77 -24.12
C ALA A 82 8.07 -2.90 -24.83
N CYS A 83 7.51 -1.90 -24.14
CA CYS A 83 6.57 -0.94 -24.72
C CYS A 83 7.23 -0.09 -25.81
N SER A 84 8.42 0.44 -25.51
CA SER A 84 9.22 1.24 -26.45
C SER A 84 9.62 0.43 -27.68
N GLU A 85 10.14 -0.78 -27.49
CA GLU A 85 10.57 -1.67 -28.57
C GLU A 85 9.39 -2.06 -29.47
N PHE A 86 8.27 -2.49 -28.87
CA PHE A 86 7.10 -2.89 -29.63
C PHE A 86 6.48 -1.73 -30.41
N THR A 87 6.35 -0.57 -29.78
CA THR A 87 5.83 0.64 -30.44
C THR A 87 6.73 1.05 -31.60
N THR A 88 8.05 1.04 -31.40
CA THR A 88 9.03 1.34 -32.45
C THR A 88 8.94 0.34 -33.61
N HIS A 89 8.80 -0.95 -33.30
CA HIS A 89 8.66 -1.99 -34.31
C HIS A 89 7.39 -1.79 -35.16
N VAL A 90 6.24 -1.54 -34.52
CA VAL A 90 4.98 -1.29 -35.24
C VAL A 90 5.06 -0.01 -36.08
N MET A 91 5.66 1.05 -35.55
CA MET A 91 5.87 2.30 -36.29
C MET A 91 6.73 2.09 -37.54
N ASN A 92 7.81 1.34 -37.43
CA ASN A 92 8.67 1.00 -38.58
C ASN A 92 7.93 0.15 -39.61
N LEU A 93 7.16 -0.84 -39.16
CA LEU A 93 6.34 -1.69 -40.03
C LEU A 93 5.30 -0.88 -40.81
N LEU A 94 4.57 0.02 -40.15
CA LEU A 94 3.56 0.86 -40.79
C LEU A 94 4.19 1.84 -41.78
N ARG A 95 5.37 2.40 -41.46
CA ARG A 95 6.13 3.24 -42.40
C ARG A 95 6.55 2.46 -43.64
N GLU A 96 7.04 1.23 -43.48
CA GLU A 96 7.44 0.38 -44.61
C GLU A 96 6.23 0.03 -45.50
N GLN A 97 5.11 -0.35 -44.89
CA GLN A 97 3.87 -0.66 -45.62
C GLN A 97 3.31 0.56 -46.37
N SER A 98 3.49 1.77 -45.84
CA SER A 98 3.01 3.01 -46.49
C SER A 98 3.64 3.26 -47.86
N ARG A 99 4.77 2.60 -48.18
CA ARG A 99 5.44 2.67 -49.49
C ARG A 99 4.74 1.85 -50.57
N THR A 100 4.06 0.77 -50.20
CA THR A 100 3.41 -0.15 -51.15
C THR A 100 1.90 0.02 -51.21
N ARG A 101 1.30 0.67 -50.20
CA ARG A 101 -0.10 1.06 -50.19
C ARG A 101 -0.30 2.36 -49.41
N PRO A 102 -1.29 3.20 -49.76
CA PRO A 102 -1.61 4.37 -48.96
C PRO A 102 -2.02 3.99 -47.54
N ILE A 103 -1.36 4.57 -46.53
CA ILE A 103 -1.74 4.48 -45.11
C ILE A 103 -1.93 5.91 -44.60
N SER A 104 -3.08 6.19 -44.00
CA SER A 104 -3.35 7.50 -43.43
C SER A 104 -2.56 7.70 -42.13
N PRO A 105 -2.00 8.89 -41.86
CA PRO A 105 -1.40 9.20 -40.56
C PRO A 105 -2.33 8.89 -39.37
N LYS A 106 -3.63 9.13 -39.52
CA LYS A 106 -4.66 8.81 -38.51
C LYS A 106 -4.79 7.32 -38.22
N GLU A 107 -4.42 6.45 -39.16
CA GLU A 107 -4.42 5.00 -38.92
C GLU A 107 -3.20 4.58 -38.09
N ILE A 108 -2.04 5.20 -38.34
CA ILE A 108 -0.83 4.98 -37.56
C ILE A 108 -1.04 5.39 -36.11
N GLU A 109 -1.58 6.58 -35.88
CA GLU A 109 -1.94 7.08 -34.54
C GLU A 109 -2.90 6.13 -33.82
N ARG A 110 -3.95 5.65 -34.51
CA ARG A 110 -4.88 4.67 -33.92
C ARG A 110 -4.20 3.38 -33.50
N MET A 111 -3.29 2.84 -34.31
CA MET A 111 -2.55 1.63 -33.97
C MET A 111 -1.65 1.84 -32.74
N VAL A 112 -0.93 2.97 -32.69
CA VAL A 112 -0.10 3.33 -31.52
C VAL A 112 -0.95 3.50 -30.26
N ASN A 113 -2.13 4.11 -30.36
CA ASN A 113 -3.04 4.28 -29.22
C ASN A 113 -3.58 2.94 -28.71
N ILE A 114 -3.92 1.99 -29.60
CA ILE A 114 -4.33 0.64 -29.21
C ILE A 114 -3.21 -0.06 -28.43
N ILE A 115 -1.96 0.14 -28.86
CA ILE A 115 -0.77 -0.39 -28.19
C ILE A 115 -0.67 0.20 -26.78
N HIS A 116 -0.65 1.53 -26.67
CA HIS A 116 -0.59 2.20 -25.36
C HIS A 116 -1.74 1.79 -24.43
N GLY A 117 -2.95 1.58 -24.93
CA GLY A 117 -4.07 1.07 -24.14
C GLY A 117 -3.82 -0.32 -23.55
N LYS A 118 -3.33 -1.25 -24.38
CA LYS A 118 -2.97 -2.62 -23.92
C LYS A 118 -1.84 -2.58 -22.89
N PHE A 119 -0.83 -1.77 -23.14
CA PHE A 119 0.28 -1.56 -22.24
C PHE A 119 -0.24 -1.00 -20.90
N SER A 120 -1.05 0.05 -20.91
CA SER A 120 -1.67 0.64 -19.70
C SER A 120 -2.39 -0.41 -18.83
N THR A 121 -3.12 -1.36 -19.43
CA THR A 121 -3.74 -2.47 -18.70
C THR A 121 -2.72 -3.35 -17.97
N ILE A 122 -1.61 -3.69 -18.61
CA ILE A 122 -0.53 -4.48 -18.01
C ILE A 122 0.15 -3.69 -16.88
N GLN A 123 0.37 -2.38 -17.08
CA GLN A 123 0.93 -1.51 -16.05
C GLN A 123 0.01 -1.42 -14.82
N MET A 124 -1.31 -1.35 -15.04
CA MET A 124 -2.29 -1.39 -13.96
C MET A 124 -2.20 -2.70 -13.17
N GLN A 125 -2.09 -3.85 -13.84
CA GLN A 125 -1.94 -5.15 -13.18
C GLN A 125 -0.65 -5.24 -12.35
N LEU A 126 0.46 -4.70 -12.86
CA LEU A 126 1.72 -4.63 -12.11
C LEU A 126 1.56 -3.78 -10.83
N LYS A 127 0.96 -2.60 -10.95
CA LYS A 127 0.72 -1.71 -9.80
C LYS A 127 -0.24 -2.35 -8.79
N GLN A 128 -1.28 -3.02 -9.26
CA GLN A 128 -2.24 -3.72 -8.42
C GLN A 128 -1.58 -4.85 -7.63
N SER A 129 -0.86 -5.76 -8.30
CA SER A 129 -0.18 -6.88 -7.62
C SER A 129 0.85 -6.39 -6.59
N THR A 130 1.53 -5.27 -6.88
CA THR A 130 2.45 -4.62 -5.95
C THR A 130 1.73 -4.06 -4.72
N CYS A 131 0.60 -3.38 -4.92
CA CYS A 131 -0.24 -2.89 -3.82
C CYS A 131 -0.72 -4.04 -2.92
N GLU A 132 -1.20 -5.13 -3.51
CA GLU A 132 -1.65 -6.32 -2.80
C GLU A 132 -0.51 -6.95 -1.98
N ALA A 133 0.70 -7.06 -2.55
CA ALA A 133 1.87 -7.55 -1.83
C ALA A 133 2.21 -6.68 -0.61
N VAL A 134 2.11 -5.35 -0.72
CA VAL A 134 2.33 -4.44 0.42
C VAL A 134 1.23 -4.58 1.47
N MET A 135 -0.03 -4.70 1.05
CA MET A 135 -1.15 -4.91 1.98
C MET A 135 -1.00 -6.21 2.77
N ILE A 136 -0.61 -7.31 2.11
CA ILE A 136 -0.34 -8.59 2.77
C ILE A 136 0.82 -8.44 3.77
N LEU A 137 1.89 -7.76 3.37
CA LEU A 137 3.04 -7.52 4.25
C LEU A 137 2.64 -6.72 5.50
N ARG A 138 1.83 -5.67 5.34
CA ARG A 138 1.30 -4.86 6.46
C ARG A 138 0.42 -5.70 7.39
N SER A 139 -0.50 -6.48 6.84
CA SER A 139 -1.40 -7.33 7.63
C SER A 139 -0.60 -8.31 8.51
N ARG A 140 0.43 -8.93 7.93
CA ARG A 140 1.26 -9.91 8.61
C ARG A 140 2.12 -9.34 9.74
N PHE A 141 2.69 -8.14 9.56
CA PHE A 141 3.68 -7.59 10.49
C PHE A 141 3.16 -6.45 11.39
N LEU A 142 2.18 -5.68 10.92
CA LEU A 142 1.69 -4.48 11.62
C LEU A 142 0.31 -4.69 12.23
N ASP A 143 -0.60 -5.37 11.53
CA ASP A 143 -1.97 -5.60 12.04
C ASP A 143 -2.05 -6.78 13.02
N ALA A 144 -1.19 -7.79 12.88
CA ALA A 144 -1.00 -8.82 13.91
C ALA A 144 -0.64 -8.24 15.29
N ARG A 145 0.01 -7.06 15.33
CA ARG A 145 0.33 -6.30 16.54
C ARG A 145 -0.83 -5.46 17.09
N ARG A 146 -1.86 -5.16 16.30
CA ARG A 146 -3.07 -4.43 16.76
C ARG A 146 -4.12 -5.33 17.43
N LYS A 147 -3.79 -6.59 17.75
CA LYS A 147 -4.65 -7.37 18.64
C LYS A 147 -4.84 -6.60 19.95
N ARG A 148 -6.11 -6.33 20.31
CA ARG A 148 -6.49 -5.84 21.64
C ARG A 148 -5.76 -6.72 22.66
N ARG A 149 -4.83 -6.12 23.41
CA ARG A 149 -4.24 -6.80 24.56
C ARG A 149 -5.36 -6.97 25.57
N ASN A 150 -5.66 -8.23 25.93
CA ASN A 150 -6.51 -8.50 27.08
C ASN A 150 -5.87 -7.86 28.31
N PHE A 151 -6.69 -7.37 29.24
CA PHE A 151 -6.18 -6.91 30.52
C PHE A 151 -5.39 -8.03 31.20
N SER A 152 -4.37 -7.65 31.97
CA SER A 152 -3.65 -8.61 32.80
C SER A 152 -4.61 -9.28 33.79
N LYS A 153 -4.25 -10.47 34.29
CA LYS A 153 -5.05 -11.15 35.32
C LYS A 153 -5.27 -10.24 36.54
N GLN A 154 -4.21 -9.56 36.95
CA GLN A 154 -4.24 -8.57 38.03
C GLN A 154 -5.19 -7.41 37.75
N ALA A 155 -5.12 -6.79 36.56
CA ALA A 155 -6.03 -5.71 36.19
C ALA A 155 -7.50 -6.17 36.21
N THR A 156 -7.75 -7.38 35.71
CA THR A 156 -9.08 -7.98 35.68
C THR A 156 -9.59 -8.27 37.10
N GLU A 157 -8.74 -8.79 37.99
CA GLU A 157 -9.06 -9.04 39.39
C GLU A 157 -9.39 -7.75 40.13
N VAL A 158 -8.57 -6.69 39.97
CA VAL A 158 -8.78 -5.38 40.59
C VAL A 158 -10.12 -4.76 40.16
N LEU A 159 -10.44 -4.81 38.87
CA LEU A 159 -11.72 -4.27 38.35
C LEU A 159 -12.92 -5.10 38.84
N ASN A 160 -12.80 -6.42 38.86
CA ASN A 160 -13.87 -7.30 39.35
C ASN A 160 -14.10 -7.13 40.85
N GLU A 161 -13.03 -7.02 41.65
CA GLU A 161 -13.12 -6.80 43.09
C GLU A 161 -13.86 -5.50 43.40
N TYR A 162 -13.57 -4.42 42.67
CA TYR A 162 -14.31 -3.17 42.78
C TYR A 162 -15.79 -3.35 42.43
N PHE A 163 -16.08 -3.99 41.30
CA PHE A 163 -17.45 -4.23 40.85
C PHE A 163 -18.28 -5.01 41.88
N TYR A 164 -17.73 -6.10 42.42
CA TYR A 164 -18.46 -6.93 43.40
C TYR A 164 -18.56 -6.29 44.79
N SER A 165 -17.61 -5.44 45.19
CA SER A 165 -17.70 -4.68 46.45
C SER A 165 -18.64 -3.47 46.35
N HIS A 166 -18.94 -2.99 45.14
CA HIS A 166 -19.76 -1.80 44.89
C HIS A 166 -21.02 -2.10 44.05
N LEU A 167 -21.66 -3.26 44.27
CA LEU A 167 -22.87 -3.64 43.52
C LEU A 167 -24.03 -2.63 43.63
N SER A 168 -24.14 -1.92 44.75
CA SER A 168 -25.15 -0.87 44.96
C SER A 168 -24.82 0.45 44.26
N ASN A 169 -23.54 0.72 44.01
CA ASN A 169 -23.08 1.90 43.27
C ASN A 169 -21.86 1.57 42.38
N PRO A 170 -22.09 0.89 41.25
CA PRO A 170 -21.02 0.27 40.47
C PRO A 170 -20.16 1.26 39.67
N TYR A 171 -20.56 2.53 39.61
CA TYR A 171 -19.85 3.55 38.86
C TYR A 171 -18.83 4.27 39.76
N PRO A 172 -17.52 4.08 39.52
CA PRO A 172 -16.49 4.75 40.31
C PRO A 172 -16.47 6.26 40.07
N SER A 173 -16.14 7.01 41.12
CA SER A 173 -15.75 8.42 41.00
C SER A 173 -14.44 8.55 40.23
N GLU A 174 -14.10 9.76 39.77
CA GLU A 174 -12.84 10.00 39.05
C GLU A 174 -11.61 9.61 39.90
N GLU A 175 -11.64 9.91 41.20
CA GLU A 175 -10.59 9.49 42.13
C GLU A 175 -10.49 7.96 42.25
N ALA A 176 -11.62 7.26 42.32
CA ALA A 176 -11.63 5.80 42.35
C ALA A 176 -11.13 5.19 41.02
N LYS A 177 -11.43 5.81 39.88
CA LYS A 177 -10.88 5.38 38.59
C LYS A 177 -9.36 5.52 38.54
N GLU A 178 -8.81 6.63 39.05
CA GLU A 178 -7.36 6.82 39.13
C GLU A 178 -6.69 5.74 39.99
N GLU A 179 -7.29 5.37 41.11
CA GLU A 179 -6.78 4.27 41.94
C GLU A 179 -6.83 2.90 41.24
N LEU A 180 -7.95 2.57 40.60
CA LEU A 180 -8.12 1.31 39.87
C LEU A 180 -7.16 1.21 38.69
N ALA A 181 -6.97 2.30 37.97
CA ALA A 181 -6.00 2.42 36.89
C ALA A 181 -4.58 2.14 37.40
N LYS A 182 -4.19 2.76 38.51
CA LYS A 182 -2.88 2.58 39.15
C LYS A 182 -2.69 1.14 39.67
N LYS A 183 -3.70 0.56 40.31
CA LYS A 183 -3.66 -0.81 40.86
C LYS A 183 -3.64 -1.88 39.76
N GLY A 184 -4.40 -1.66 38.68
CA GLY A 184 -4.46 -2.55 37.51
C GLY A 184 -3.31 -2.37 36.51
N GLY A 185 -2.52 -1.29 36.63
CA GLY A 185 -1.50 -0.96 35.63
C GLY A 185 -2.10 -0.64 34.26
N ILE A 186 -3.29 -0.03 34.24
CA ILE A 186 -4.04 0.39 33.05
C ILE A 186 -4.26 1.90 33.10
N THR A 187 -4.69 2.49 31.99
CA THR A 187 -4.99 3.94 31.94
C THR A 187 -6.38 4.23 32.50
N VAL A 188 -6.58 5.45 33.01
CA VAL A 188 -7.90 5.89 33.53
C VAL A 188 -8.99 5.77 32.46
N SER A 189 -8.67 6.03 31.19
CA SER A 189 -9.60 5.86 30.07
C SER A 189 -9.97 4.39 29.77
N GLN A 190 -9.23 3.42 30.30
CA GLN A 190 -9.50 1.99 30.18
C GLN A 190 -10.35 1.43 31.34
N VAL A 191 -10.42 2.15 32.48
CA VAL A 191 -11.25 1.84 33.66
C VAL A 191 -12.68 2.29 33.43
#